data_AF-A0A3D1KPD7-F1
#
_entry.id   AF-A0A3D1KPD7-F1
#
_cell.length_a   1.000
_cell.length_b   1.000
_cell.length_c   1.000
_cell.angle_alpha   90.00
_cell.angle_beta   90.00
_cell.angle_gamma   90.00
#
_symmetry.space_group_name_H-M   'P 1'
#
loop_
_entity.id
_entity.type
_entity.pdbx_description
1 polymer ?
#
loop_
_entity_poly.entity_id
_entity_poly.type
_entity_poly.pdbx_seq_one_letter_code
_entity_poly.pdbx_strand_id
1 'polypeptide(L)' 'MKNSKELINNWQEIRKNLKEKFVKLTENDLLFAENQKNEMINRLQQKYGLSREEIQKIISNL' A
#
# COMPACT_ATOMS: atom_id res chain seq x y z
N MET A 1 -11.58 22.62 -3.36
CA MET A 1 -12.44 21.47 -3.73
C MET A 1 -11.51 20.34 -4.11
N LYS A 2 -11.31 19.34 -3.23
CA LYS A 2 -10.43 18.20 -3.54
C LYS A 2 -11.25 17.16 -4.29
N ASN A 3 -10.96 16.98 -5.57
CA ASN A 3 -11.70 16.10 -6.46
C ASN A 3 -11.38 14.64 -6.13
N SER A 4 -12.41 13.82 -5.94
CA SER A 4 -12.35 12.40 -5.58
C SER A 4 -11.70 11.48 -6.63
N LYS A 5 -10.94 12.04 -7.58
CA LYS A 5 -10.16 11.32 -8.61
C LYS A 5 -8.64 11.41 -8.39
N GLU A 6 -8.16 12.21 -7.44
CA GLU A 6 -6.71 12.36 -7.18
C GLU A 6 -6.12 11.25 -6.32
N LEU A 7 -6.93 10.48 -5.58
CA LEU A 7 -6.48 9.37 -4.73
C LEU A 7 -5.87 8.20 -5.51
N ILE A 8 -6.16 8.07 -6.80
CA ILE A 8 -5.66 6.99 -7.65
C ILE A 8 -4.34 7.40 -8.34
N ASN A 9 -4.04 8.69 -8.42
CA ASN A 9 -3.09 9.20 -9.41
C ASN A 9 -1.63 9.35 -8.94
N ASN A 10 -1.27 8.88 -7.74
CA ASN A 10 0.15 8.76 -7.38
C ASN A 10 0.46 7.45 -6.65
N TRP A 11 0.15 6.32 -7.28
CA TRP A 11 0.54 4.98 -6.79
C TRP A 11 2.05 4.90 -6.47
N GLN A 12 2.90 5.66 -7.15
CA GLN A 12 4.32 5.81 -6.81
C GLN A 12 4.55 6.43 -5.42
N GLU A 13 3.77 7.41 -5.03
CA GLU A 13 3.85 8.05 -3.70
C GLU A 13 3.27 7.15 -2.61
N ILE A 14 2.16 6.46 -2.89
CA ILE A 14 1.63 5.43 -1.98
C ILE A 14 2.69 4.36 -1.73
N ARG A 15 3.36 3.87 -2.79
CA ARG A 15 4.47 2.91 -2.65
C ARG A 15 5.63 3.49 -1.85
N LYS A 16 6.01 4.75 -2.07
CA LYS A 16 7.09 5.41 -1.30
C LYS A 16 6.73 5.49 0.18
N ASN A 17 5.54 5.96 0.51
CA ASN A 17 5.05 6.07 1.90
C ASN A 17 4.94 4.69 2.56
N LEU A 18 4.51 3.66 1.82
CA LEU A 18 4.50 2.28 2.29
C LEU A 18 5.93 1.79 2.56
N LYS A 19 6.89 2.03 1.66
CA LYS A 19 8.32 1.68 1.88
C LYS A 19 8.85 2.31 3.16
N GLU A 20 8.52 3.57 3.42
CA GLU A 20 8.92 4.28 4.64
C GLU A 20 8.26 3.71 5.91
N LYS A 21 6.95 3.44 5.87
CA LYS A 21 6.23 2.84 7.01
C LYS A 21 6.65 1.39 7.27
N PHE A 22 6.98 0.66 6.22
CA PHE A 22 7.23 -0.77 6.25
C PHE A 22 8.66 -1.04 5.82
N VAL A 23 9.61 -0.83 6.75
CA VAL A 23 11.07 -0.94 6.52
C VAL A 23 11.52 -2.32 5.99
N LYS A 24 10.74 -3.39 6.23
CA LYS A 24 11.01 -4.72 5.67
C LYS A 24 10.50 -4.89 4.24
N LEU A 25 9.78 -3.93 3.66
CA LEU A 25 9.38 -3.99 2.25
C LEU A 25 10.56 -3.56 1.38
N THR A 26 10.87 -4.41 0.41
CA THR A 26 11.79 -4.07 -0.67
C THR A 26 11.01 -3.48 -1.83
N GLU A 27 11.71 -2.87 -2.79
CA GLU A 27 11.07 -2.41 -4.03
C GLU A 27 10.37 -3.55 -4.77
N ASN A 28 10.90 -4.77 -4.67
CA ASN A 28 10.24 -5.96 -5.21
C ASN A 28 8.93 -6.32 -4.51
N ASP A 29 8.81 -6.01 -3.22
CA ASP A 29 7.56 -6.14 -2.49
C ASP A 29 6.61 -4.94 -2.72
N LEU A 30 6.97 -3.96 -3.54
CA LEU A 30 6.12 -2.81 -3.88
C LEU A 30 5.86 -2.71 -5.39
N LEU A 31 6.35 -3.69 -6.18
CA LEU A 31 6.11 -3.85 -7.61
C LEU A 31 4.71 -4.43 -7.91
N PHE A 32 3.67 -3.91 -7.25
CA PHE A 32 2.29 -4.31 -7.54
C PHE A 32 1.67 -3.33 -8.53
N ALA A 33 1.06 -3.82 -9.60
CA ALA A 33 0.18 -2.96 -10.41
C ALA A 33 -1.05 -2.52 -9.59
N GLU A 34 -1.72 -1.44 -9.99
CA GLU A 34 -2.89 -0.88 -9.27
C GLU A 34 -4.00 -1.93 -9.02
N ASN A 35 -4.16 -2.85 -9.97
CA ASN A 35 -5.08 -3.99 -9.90
C ASN A 35 -4.61 -5.14 -8.96
N GLN A 36 -3.39 -5.09 -8.41
CA GLN A 36 -2.82 -6.10 -7.52
C GLN A 36 -2.89 -5.71 -6.03
N LYS A 37 -3.73 -4.74 -5.67
CA LYS A 37 -3.91 -4.30 -4.27
C LYS A 37 -4.22 -5.46 -3.31
N ASN A 38 -5.01 -6.46 -3.73
CA ASN A 38 -5.30 -7.62 -2.90
C ASN A 38 -4.06 -8.48 -2.62
N GLU A 39 -3.20 -8.69 -3.62
CA GLU A 39 -1.96 -9.45 -3.47
C GLU A 39 -0.96 -8.71 -2.56
N MET A 40 -0.87 -7.38 -2.72
CA MET A 40 -0.11 -6.52 -1.82
C MET A 40 -0.55 -6.70 -0.37
N ILE A 41 -1.86 -6.65 -0.11
CA ILE A 41 -2.38 -6.80 1.24
C ILE A 41 -2.02 -8.19 1.79
N ASN A 42 -2.23 -9.27 1.04
CA ASN A 42 -1.89 -10.62 1.47
C ASN A 42 -0.39 -10.75 1.84
N ARG A 43 0.52 -10.20 1.01
CA ARG A 43 1.96 -10.23 1.33
C ARG A 43 2.29 -9.41 2.57
N LEU A 44 1.66 -8.24 2.76
CA LEU A 44 1.83 -7.45 3.97
C LEU A 44 1.33 -8.20 5.21
N GLN A 45 0.20 -8.90 5.12
CA GLN A 45 -0.30 -9.75 6.20
C GLN A 45 0.73 -10.83 6.56
N GLN A 46 1.28 -11.53 5.57
CA GLN A 46 2.27 -12.59 5.80
C GLN A 46 3.60 -12.05 6.35
N LYS A 47 4.06 -10.88 5.88
CA LYS A 47 5.37 -10.32 6.24
C LYS A 47 5.39 -9.61 7.59
N TYR A 48 4.29 -8.97 7.95
CA TYR A 48 4.17 -8.17 9.17
C TYR A 48 3.24 -8.79 10.22
N GLY A 49 2.51 -9.86 9.89
CA GLY A 49 1.52 -10.46 10.78
C GLY A 49 0.31 -9.55 11.05
N LEU A 50 0.08 -8.55 10.19
CA LEU A 50 -1.01 -7.59 10.36
C LEU A 50 -2.33 -8.14 9.81
N SER A 51 -3.43 -7.69 10.39
CA SER A 51 -4.77 -7.95 9.85
C SER A 51 -5.02 -7.15 8.58
N ARG A 52 -5.89 -7.68 7.72
CA ARG A 52 -6.30 -7.04 6.46
C ARG A 52 -6.82 -5.61 6.70
N GLU A 53 -7.59 -5.43 7.76
CA GLU A 53 -8.15 -4.14 8.16
C GLU A 53 -7.08 -3.12 8.54
N GLU A 54 -6.04 -3.52 9.26
CA GLU A 54 -4.96 -2.62 9.66
C GLU A 54 -4.17 -2.15 8.44
N ILE A 55 -3.88 -3.06 7.50
CA ILE A 55 -3.22 -2.70 6.25
C ILE A 55 -4.12 -1.79 5.41
N GLN A 56 -5.43 -2.07 5.34
CA GLN A 56 -6.37 -1.21 4.63
C GLN A 56 -6.46 0.18 5.26
N LYS A 57 -6.50 0.29 6.59
CA LYS A 57 -6.45 1.59 7.29
C LYS A 57 -5.18 2.34 6.97
N ILE A 58 -4.03 1.66 6.95
CA ILE A 58 -2.75 2.29 6.58
C ILE A 58 -2.85 2.84 5.16
N ILE A 59 -3.28 2.03 4.18
CA ILE A 59 -3.40 2.47 2.78
C ILE A 59 -4.42 3.60 2.61
N SER A 60 -5.55 3.56 3.34
CA SER A 60 -6.59 4.58 3.28
C SER A 60 -6.22 5.89 4.00
N ASN A 61 -5.19 5.86 4.85
CA ASN A 61 -4.68 7.00 5.62
C ASN A 61 -3.36 7.54 5.03
N LEU A 62 -3.00 7.07 3.83
CA LEU A 62 -1.93 7.60 2.98
C LEU A 62 -2.55 8.48 1.90
#